data_AF-A0A952V6N4-F1
#
_entry.id   AF-A0A952V6N4-F1
#
_cell.length_a   1.000
_cell.length_b   1.000
_cell.length_c   1.000
_cell.angle_alpha   90.00
_cell.angle_beta   90.00
_cell.angle_gamma   90.00
#
_symmetry.space_group_name_H-M   'P 1'
#
loop_
_entity.id
_entity.type
_entity.pdbx_description
1 polymer ?
#
loop_
_entity_poly.entity_id
_entity_poly.type
_entity_poly.pdbx_seq_one_letter_code
_entity_poly.pdbx_strand_id
1 'polypeptide(L)'
;MSVNIISLIFTLLAGAVFALAAVFVMIIAMNGYSESDAAYGLAAFAILALAIVLVTSGLASFSTGGLIRRGYKPWLAVPIASGIFSVLGFIFIVIAAFLGVAVAEIVRINF
;
A
#
# COMPACT_ATOMS: atom_id res chain seq x y z
N MET A 1 -8.46 11.90 -20.19
CA MET A 1 -7.84 10.87 -19.32
C MET A 1 -8.67 9.60 -19.42
N SER A 2 -8.09 8.43 -19.69
CA SER A 2 -8.88 7.20 -19.74
C SER A 2 -9.40 6.86 -18.34
N VAL A 3 -10.61 6.34 -18.23
CA VAL A 3 -11.27 6.08 -16.94
C VAL A 3 -10.47 5.13 -16.04
N ASN A 4 -9.72 4.23 -16.66
CA ASN A 4 -8.82 3.29 -15.99
C ASN A 4 -7.63 4.01 -15.34
N ILE A 5 -7.07 5.04 -16.01
CA ILE A 5 -6.01 5.89 -15.45
C ILE A 5 -6.53 6.68 -14.25
N ILE A 6 -7.80 7.12 -14.27
CA ILE A 6 -8.42 7.81 -13.12
C ILE A 6 -8.42 6.90 -11.89
N SER A 7 -8.92 5.67 -12.03
CA SER A 7 -8.95 4.70 -10.92
C SER A 7 -7.55 4.33 -10.43
N LEU A 8 -6.60 4.17 -11.35
CA LEU A 8 -5.19 3.93 -11.03
C LEU A 8 -4.62 5.05 -10.16
N ILE A 9 -4.79 6.32 -10.56
CA ILE A 9 -4.24 7.47 -9.84
C ILE A 9 -4.89 7.61 -8.47
N PHE A 10 -6.22 7.47 -8.36
CA PHE A 10 -6.89 7.53 -7.05
C PHE A 10 -6.37 6.47 -6.09
N THR A 11 -6.22 5.23 -6.57
CA THR A 11 -5.75 4.11 -5.74
C THR A 11 -4.27 4.28 -5.37
N LEU A 12 -3.43 4.79 -6.28
CA LEU A 12 -2.03 5.11 -6.00
C LEU A 12 -1.91 6.18 -4.91
N LEU A 13 -2.68 7.27 -5.03
CA LEU A 13 -2.67 8.37 -4.05
C LEU A 13 -3.14 7.88 -2.68
N ALA A 14 -4.24 7.12 -2.62
CA ALA A 14 -4.71 6.54 -1.36
C ALA A 14 -3.66 5.61 -0.74
N GLY A 15 -3.09 4.71 -1.54
CA GLY A 15 -2.03 3.80 -1.11
C GLY A 15 -0.77 4.50 -0.60
N ALA A 16 -0.35 5.57 -1.27
CA ALA A 16 0.79 6.39 -0.84
C ALA A 16 0.54 7.06 0.52
N VAL A 17 -0.67 7.61 0.73
CA VAL A 17 -1.05 8.19 2.02
C VAL A 17 -1.05 7.13 3.13
N PHE A 18 -1.60 5.94 2.87
CA PHE A 18 -1.58 4.84 3.84
C PHE A 18 -0.16 4.35 4.14
N ALA A 19 0.69 4.23 3.13
CA ALA A 19 2.09 3.86 3.31
C ALA A 19 2.83 4.88 4.17
N LEU A 20 2.67 6.19 3.91
CA LEU A 20 3.26 7.25 4.72
C LEU A 20 2.77 7.19 6.17
N ALA A 21 1.47 7.02 6.40
CA ALA A 21 0.91 6.87 7.74
C ALA A 21 1.50 5.63 8.46
N ALA A 22 1.64 4.51 7.76
CA ALA A 22 2.24 3.30 8.31
C ALA A 22 3.73 3.49 8.66
N VAL A 23 4.50 4.22 7.84
CA VAL A 23 5.89 4.59 8.16
C VAL A 23 5.97 5.35 9.47
N PHE A 24 5.09 6.34 9.69
CA PHE A 24 5.07 7.09 10.96
C PHE A 24 4.82 6.17 12.16
N VAL A 25 3.86 5.25 12.05
CA VAL A 25 3.58 4.28 13.12
C VAL A 25 4.77 3.36 13.35
N MET A 26 5.44 2.90 12.29
CA MET A 26 6.64 2.06 12.41
C MET A 26 7.78 2.78 13.11
N ILE A 27 8.05 4.04 12.77
CA ILE A 27 9.11 4.84 13.42
C ILE A 27 8.85 4.93 14.93
N ILE A 28 7.60 5.14 15.34
CA ILE A 28 7.22 5.14 16.76
C ILE A 28 7.41 3.75 17.38
N ALA A 29 7.03 2.68 16.68
CA ALA A 29 7.14 1.31 17.18
C ALA A 29 8.60 0.84 17.35
N MET A 30 9.50 1.34 16.50
CA MET A 30 10.94 1.04 16.55
C MET A 30 11.72 2.06 17.39
N ASN A 31 11.05 2.83 18.25
CA ASN A 31 11.72 3.73 19.16
C ASN A 31 12.64 2.94 20.13
N GLY A 32 13.92 3.28 20.15
CA GLY A 32 14.95 2.57 20.92
C GLY A 32 15.70 1.49 20.15
N TYR A 33 15.40 1.28 18.87
CA TYR A 33 16.23 0.46 17.97
C TYR A 33 17.45 1.26 17.54
N SER A 34 18.55 0.58 17.21
CA SER A 34 19.69 1.26 16.58
C SER A 34 19.29 1.73 15.17
N GLU A 35 19.96 2.76 14.65
CA GLU A 35 19.69 3.26 13.29
C GLU A 35 19.87 2.17 12.22
N SER A 36 20.84 1.28 12.43
CA SER A 36 21.09 0.13 11.56
C SER A 36 19.88 -0.81 11.51
N ASP A 37 19.38 -1.24 12.67
CA ASP A 37 18.29 -2.22 12.75
C ASP A 37 16.99 -1.65 12.17
N ALA A 38 16.70 -0.39 12.52
CA ALA A 38 15.53 0.33 12.02
C ALA A 38 15.60 0.50 10.49
N ALA A 39 16.78 0.73 9.92
CA ALA A 39 16.95 0.86 8.47
C ALA A 39 16.56 -0.44 7.72
N TYR A 40 16.92 -1.61 8.24
CA TYR A 40 16.51 -2.89 7.65
C TYR A 40 14.98 -3.08 7.69
N GLY A 41 14.34 -2.74 8.81
CA GLY A 41 12.88 -2.81 8.93
C GLY A 41 12.16 -1.85 7.98
N LEU A 42 12.65 -0.62 7.87
CA LEU A 42 12.12 0.39 6.95
C LEU A 42 12.32 -0.01 5.48
N ALA A 43 13.48 -0.58 5.13
CA ALA A 43 13.75 -1.07 3.78
C ALA A 43 12.82 -2.23 3.40
N ALA A 44 12.64 -3.21 4.28
CA ALA A 44 11.72 -4.33 4.07
C ALA A 44 10.28 -3.84 3.88
N PHE A 45 9.84 -2.91 4.73
CA PHE A 45 8.53 -2.28 4.57
C PHE A 45 8.40 -1.53 3.25
N ALA A 46 9.37 -0.69 2.87
CA ALA A 46 9.30 0.13 1.67
C ALA A 46 9.11 -0.72 0.41
N ILE A 47 9.83 -1.84 0.30
CA ILE A 47 9.71 -2.78 -0.82
C ILE A 47 8.32 -3.40 -0.86
N LEU A 48 7.83 -3.91 0.28
CA LEU A 48 6.51 -4.54 0.37
C LEU A 48 5.39 -3.53 0.09
N ALA A 49 5.43 -2.35 0.72
CA ALA A 49 4.43 -1.31 0.55
C ALA A 49 4.36 -0.84 -0.91
N LEU A 50 5.52 -0.64 -1.56
CA LEU A 50 5.56 -0.30 -2.99
C LEU A 50 4.90 -1.39 -3.85
N ALA A 51 5.25 -2.66 -3.61
CA ALA A 51 4.66 -3.77 -4.35
C ALA A 51 3.13 -3.83 -4.16
N ILE A 52 2.65 -3.68 -2.92
CA ILE A 52 1.23 -3.64 -2.60
C ILE A 52 0.52 -2.52 -3.35
N VAL A 53 1.04 -1.29 -3.26
CA VAL A 53 0.44 -0.10 -3.89
C VAL A 53 0.37 -0.24 -5.41
N LEU A 54 1.41 -0.77 -6.04
CA LEU A 54 1.42 -1.01 -7.49
C LEU A 54 0.41 -2.09 -7.90
N VAL A 55 0.37 -3.20 -7.16
CA VAL A 55 -0.57 -4.30 -7.44
C VAL A 55 -2.02 -3.85 -7.25
N THR A 56 -2.35 -3.23 -6.12
CA THR A 56 -3.73 -2.81 -5.83
C THR A 56 -4.20 -1.74 -6.80
N SER A 57 -3.32 -0.82 -7.22
CA SER A 57 -3.66 0.23 -8.21
C SER A 57 -3.82 -0.34 -9.62
N GLY A 58 -2.98 -1.30 -10.01
CA GLY A 58 -3.14 -2.04 -11.25
C GLY A 58 -4.45 -2.82 -11.30
N LEU A 59 -4.80 -3.51 -10.21
CA LEU A 59 -6.07 -4.24 -10.09
C LEU A 59 -7.29 -3.32 -10.09
N ALA A 60 -7.20 -2.13 -9.47
CA ALA A 60 -8.26 -1.12 -9.52
C ALA A 60 -8.49 -0.61 -10.95
N SER A 61 -7.42 -0.31 -11.67
CA SER A 61 -7.45 0.08 -13.08
C SER A 61 -8.08 -1.00 -13.96
N PHE A 62 -7.63 -2.25 -13.80
CA PHE A 62 -8.15 -3.40 -14.54
C PHE A 62 -9.64 -3.65 -14.25
N SER A 63 -10.03 -3.62 -12.98
CA SER A 63 -11.41 -3.84 -12.54
C SER A 63 -12.35 -2.73 -13.01
N THR A 64 -11.89 -1.47 -13.03
CA THR A 64 -12.62 -0.35 -13.62
C THR A 64 -12.93 -0.60 -15.09
N GLY A 65 -11.93 -1.03 -15.86
CA GLY A 65 -12.12 -1.41 -17.27
C GLY A 65 -13.10 -2.57 -17.44
N GLY A 66 -13.04 -3.56 -16.56
CA GLY A 66 -13.98 -4.68 -16.51
C GLY A 66 -15.43 -4.24 -16.23
N LEU A 67 -15.64 -3.35 -15.26
CA LEU A 67 -16.96 -2.81 -14.93
C LEU A 67 -17.56 -1.99 -16.08
N ILE A 68 -16.76 -1.15 -16.73
CA ILE A 68 -17.20 -0.36 -17.88
C ILE A 68 -17.62 -1.28 -19.04
N ARG A 69 -16.86 -2.34 -19.32
CA ARG A 69 -17.22 -3.35 -20.34
C ARG A 69 -18.53 -4.08 -20.01
N ARG A 70 -18.93 -4.14 -18.73
CA ARG A 70 -20.21 -4.70 -18.27
C ARG A 70 -21.37 -3.68 -18.31
N GLY A 71 -21.15 -2.48 -18.85
CA GLY A 71 -22.16 -1.44 -19.01
C GLY A 71 -22.34 -0.52 -17.80
N TYR A 72 -21.47 -0.63 -16.78
CA TYR A 72 -21.51 0.30 -15.64
C TYR A 72 -21.05 1.69 -16.07
N LYS A 73 -21.73 2.73 -15.56
CA LYS A 73 -21.35 4.11 -15.83
C LYS A 73 -20.02 4.45 -15.14
N PRO A 74 -19.13 5.24 -15.77
CA PRO A 74 -17.82 5.63 -15.22
C PRO A 74 -17.84 6.16 -13.78
N TRP A 75 -18.85 6.97 -13.45
CA TRP A 75 -19.00 7.58 -12.12
C TRP A 75 -19.33 6.57 -11.01
N LEU A 76 -19.81 5.37 -11.35
CA LEU A 76 -19.97 4.26 -10.41
C LEU A 76 -18.76 3.32 -10.45
N ALA A 77 -18.27 3.00 -11.65
CA ALA A 77 -17.20 2.04 -11.82
C ALA A 77 -15.89 2.48 -11.12
N VAL A 78 -15.53 3.76 -11.22
CA VAL A 78 -14.30 4.30 -10.63
C VAL A 78 -14.33 4.21 -9.10
N PRO A 79 -15.30 4.81 -8.38
CA PRO A 79 -15.29 4.79 -6.91
C PRO A 79 -15.41 3.39 -6.32
N ILE A 80 -16.16 2.47 -6.97
CA ILE A 80 -16.28 1.09 -6.51
C ILE A 80 -14.92 0.38 -6.58
N ALA A 81 -14.26 0.43 -7.74
CA ALA A 81 -12.98 -0.23 -7.91
C ALA A 81 -11.90 0.42 -7.02
N SER A 82 -11.72 1.74 -7.11
CA SER A 82 -10.69 2.41 -6.31
C SER A 82 -10.96 2.28 -4.81
N GLY A 83 -12.21 2.33 -4.37
CA GLY A 83 -12.58 2.15 -2.96
C GLY A 83 -12.20 0.77 -2.42
N ILE A 84 -12.62 -0.30 -3.11
CA ILE A 84 -12.33 -1.68 -2.67
C ILE A 84 -10.82 -1.92 -2.63
N PHE A 85 -10.10 -1.56 -3.69
CA PHE A 85 -8.66 -1.82 -3.77
C PHE A 85 -7.83 -0.89 -2.88
N SER A 86 -8.32 0.30 -2.54
CA SER A 86 -7.67 1.16 -1.53
C SER A 86 -7.79 0.55 -0.13
N VAL A 87 -8.95 -0.01 0.22
CA VAL A 87 -9.14 -0.71 1.51
C VAL A 87 -8.26 -1.95 1.58
N LEU A 88 -8.20 -2.76 0.53
CA LEU A 88 -7.29 -3.90 0.47
C LEU A 88 -5.82 -3.47 0.57
N GLY A 89 -5.44 -2.41 -0.15
CA GLY A 89 -4.11 -1.82 -0.06
C GLY A 89 -3.75 -1.39 1.36
N PHE A 90 -4.67 -0.71 2.06
CA PHE A 90 -4.51 -0.35 3.46
C PHE A 90 -4.24 -1.57 4.35
N ILE A 91 -5.06 -2.61 4.25
CA ILE A 91 -4.91 -3.84 5.06
C ILE A 91 -3.53 -4.47 4.84
N PHE A 92 -3.11 -4.61 3.58
CA PHE A 92 -1.82 -5.21 3.27
C PHE A 92 -0.64 -4.32 3.68
N ILE A 93 -0.77 -2.99 3.59
CA ILE A 93 0.25 -2.04 4.07
C ILE A 93 0.43 -2.17 5.58
N VAL A 94 -0.67 -2.31 6.34
CA VAL A 94 -0.60 -2.53 7.79
C VAL A 94 0.12 -3.84 8.11
N ILE A 95 -0.19 -4.93 7.39
CA ILE A 95 0.52 -6.21 7.55
C ILE A 95 2.01 -6.05 7.21
N ALA A 96 2.34 -5.35 6.12
CA ALA A 96 3.71 -5.07 5.72
C ALA A 96 4.46 -4.26 6.78
N ALA A 97 3.80 -3.33 7.47
CA ALA A 97 4.40 -2.56 8.56
C ALA A 97 4.79 -3.45 9.73
N PHE A 98 3.92 -4.36 10.15
CA PHE A 98 4.26 -5.34 11.19
C PHE A 98 5.42 -6.26 10.76
N LEU A 99 5.44 -6.70 9.50
CA LEU A 99 6.55 -7.48 8.97
C LEU A 99 7.86 -6.70 8.96
N GLY A 100 7.84 -5.41 8.62
CA GLY A 100 9.01 -4.54 8.69
C GLY A 100 9.57 -4.42 10.11
N VAL A 101 8.71 -4.24 11.10
CA VAL A 101 9.14 -4.24 12.53
C VAL A 101 9.71 -5.60 12.93
N ALA A 102 9.09 -6.70 12.50
CA ALA A 102 9.61 -8.04 12.77
C ALA A 102 11.00 -8.25 12.14
N VAL A 103 11.25 -7.75 10.94
CA VAL A 103 12.58 -7.78 10.30
C VAL A 103 13.59 -6.98 11.14
N ALA A 104 13.24 -5.78 11.60
CA ALA A 104 14.13 -4.99 12.46
C ALA A 104 14.47 -5.74 13.76
N GLU A 105 13.49 -6.40 14.38
CA GLU A 105 13.72 -7.19 15.60
C GLU A 105 14.62 -8.40 15.36
N ILE A 106 14.43 -9.11 14.25
CA ILE A 106 15.29 -10.23 13.87
C ILE A 106 16.74 -9.75 13.69
N VAL A 107 16.94 -8.59 13.06
CA VAL A 107 18.30 -8.04 12.89
C VAL A 107 18.90 -7.70 14.25
N ARG A 108 18.15 -6.98 15.10
CA ARG A 108 18.60 -6.56 16.44
C ARG A 108 19.03 -7.72 17.36
N ILE A 109 18.37 -8.88 17.25
CA ILE A 109 18.67 -10.04 18.09
C ILE A 109 19.89 -10.81 17.58
N ASN A 110 20.15 -10.82 16.27
CA ASN A 110 21.11 -11.73 15.64
C ASN A 110 22.42 -11.07 15.19
N PHE A 111 22.48 -9.74 15.11
CA PHE A 111 23.62 -8.96 14.63
C PHE A 111 23.94 -7.82 15.59
#